data_AF-A0A7Y1SKI8-F1
#
_entry.id   AF-A0A7Y1SKI8-F1
#
_cell.length_a   1.000
_cell.length_b   1.000
_cell.length_c   1.000
_cell.angle_alpha   90.00
_cell.angle_beta   90.00
_cell.angle_gamma   90.00
#
_symmetry.space_group_name_H-M   'P 1'
#
loop_
_entity.id
_entity.type
_entity.pdbx_description
1 polymer ?
#
loop_
_entity_poly.entity_id
_entity_poly.type
_entity_poly.pdbx_seq_one_letter_code
_entity_poly.pdbx_strand_id
1 'polypeptide(L)'
;MAKFPITHVATTDLSELLHPLGGQRMDLPGFDKEFVDFPDYIVRITDRIWHERNVELCLKYYAEDSLIHTQGGQIRGAQTVVDNTHATLEAFPDRVLDPDNVIWSKDAPQPGSDNPVFYSSHLITSKMTNLGPSEFGPATGRKVKVITIADCACRDNVVFEEWLVRDYATVVQQMGFVVDQMAQKLAKEDRDAGIDLIRHHAENHATVLDAPVRLTEKPETPEKKPYAFAKSFFSQIWGAKDWSKLAEFYDFRVDATYPGERLFYGHDQVGEFMQEMLAAIPDAQIKIEHVADIPYLGIARDIAVRWSLAGTHTGDGFYGKATGANIYIMGVSQFRIINGRIHEDVTIWDDVAVRRMIENARL
;
A
#
# COMPACT_ATOMS: atom_id res chain seq x y z
N MET A 1 -28.85 -25.35 -0.83
CA MET A 1 -28.69 -24.07 -0.11
C MET A 1 -28.17 -23.05 -1.11
N ALA A 2 -28.70 -21.82 -1.13
CA ALA A 2 -28.15 -20.77 -1.97
C ALA A 2 -26.69 -20.49 -1.54
N LYS A 3 -25.79 -20.35 -2.50
CA LYS A 3 -24.39 -20.01 -2.22
C LYS A 3 -24.34 -18.53 -1.83
N PHE A 4 -23.82 -18.22 -0.65
CA PHE A 4 -23.61 -16.83 -0.22
C PHE A 4 -22.63 -16.14 -1.19
N PRO A 5 -22.78 -14.82 -1.42
CA PRO A 5 -21.79 -14.06 -2.19
C PRO A 5 -20.44 -14.04 -1.46
N ILE A 6 -19.37 -13.77 -2.20
CA ILE A 6 -18.05 -13.53 -1.61
C ILE A 6 -18.13 -12.29 -0.70
N THR A 7 -17.47 -12.35 0.44
CA THR A 7 -17.43 -11.29 1.45
C THR A 7 -16.93 -9.97 0.86
N HIS A 8 -17.65 -8.87 1.11
CA HIS A 8 -17.26 -7.51 0.74
C HIS A 8 -16.95 -6.71 2.00
N VAL A 9 -15.67 -6.69 2.37
CA VAL A 9 -15.19 -6.16 3.67
C VAL A 9 -15.69 -4.75 3.95
N ALA A 10 -15.62 -3.83 2.99
CA ALA A 10 -16.07 -2.44 3.14
C ALA A 10 -17.57 -2.25 3.47
N THR A 11 -18.38 -3.31 3.40
CA THR A 11 -19.83 -3.24 3.65
C THR A 11 -20.34 -4.31 4.62
N THR A 12 -19.44 -5.13 5.17
CA THR A 12 -19.78 -6.21 6.09
C THR A 12 -19.38 -5.83 7.51
N ASP A 13 -20.28 -6.02 8.46
CA ASP A 13 -19.99 -5.73 9.88
C ASP A 13 -18.86 -6.63 10.41
N LEU A 14 -18.03 -6.10 11.30
CA LEU A 14 -16.89 -6.83 11.86
C LEU A 14 -17.30 -8.15 12.54
N SER A 15 -18.47 -8.20 13.21
CA SER A 15 -18.94 -9.44 13.83
C SER A 15 -19.27 -10.52 12.80
N GLU A 16 -19.76 -10.14 11.61
CA GLU A 16 -19.98 -11.07 10.51
C GLU A 16 -18.66 -11.45 9.82
N LEU A 17 -17.70 -10.53 9.72
CA LEU A 17 -16.37 -10.82 9.17
C LEU A 17 -15.63 -11.87 10.01
N LEU A 18 -15.71 -11.79 11.34
CA LEU A 18 -15.04 -12.74 12.24
C LEU A 18 -15.82 -14.04 12.42
N HIS A 19 -17.13 -14.03 12.17
CA HIS A 19 -18.02 -15.18 12.29
C HIS A 19 -18.94 -15.32 11.07
N PRO A 20 -18.38 -15.61 9.87
CA PRO A 20 -19.16 -15.64 8.64
C PRO A 20 -20.20 -16.75 8.67
N LEU A 21 -21.43 -16.42 8.27
CA LEU A 21 -22.50 -17.40 8.14
C LEU A 21 -22.35 -18.25 6.86
N GLY A 22 -22.77 -19.51 6.95
CA GLY A 22 -22.82 -20.43 5.81
C GLY A 22 -21.54 -21.26 5.66
N GLY A 23 -21.40 -21.87 4.49
CA GLY A 23 -20.21 -22.64 4.11
C GLY A 23 -19.35 -21.90 3.08
N GLN A 24 -18.45 -22.63 2.43
CA GLN A 24 -17.51 -22.09 1.44
C GLN A 24 -18.21 -21.29 0.31
N ARG A 25 -17.79 -20.03 0.15
CA ARG A 25 -18.24 -19.04 -0.84
C ARG A 25 -17.30 -19.00 -2.06
N MET A 26 -16.01 -19.26 -1.85
CA MET A 26 -14.97 -19.28 -2.90
C MET A 26 -14.17 -20.59 -2.85
N ASP A 27 -13.81 -21.11 -4.02
CA ASP A 27 -12.85 -22.22 -4.09
C ASP A 27 -11.43 -21.72 -3.75
N LEU A 28 -10.86 -22.25 -2.68
CA LEU A 28 -9.57 -21.88 -2.10
C LEU A 28 -8.65 -23.11 -1.99
N PRO A 29 -8.19 -23.68 -3.13
CA PRO A 29 -7.34 -24.86 -3.09
C PRO A 29 -6.02 -24.55 -2.35
N GLY A 30 -5.63 -25.46 -1.46
CA GLY A 30 -4.43 -25.30 -0.63
C GLY A 30 -4.63 -24.50 0.66
N PHE A 31 -5.77 -23.82 0.87
CA PHE A 31 -6.09 -23.11 2.11
C PHE A 31 -6.84 -24.01 3.10
N ASP A 32 -6.80 -23.66 4.39
CA ASP A 32 -7.54 -24.40 5.41
C ASP A 32 -9.06 -24.34 5.14
N LYS A 33 -9.75 -25.47 5.35
CA LYS A 33 -11.20 -25.61 5.07
C LYS A 33 -12.10 -24.71 5.93
N GLU A 34 -11.54 -24.07 6.96
CA GLU A 34 -12.27 -23.16 7.83
C GLU A 34 -12.56 -21.79 7.20
N PHE A 35 -11.82 -21.41 6.14
CA PHE A 35 -12.01 -20.13 5.46
C PHE A 35 -13.15 -20.23 4.44
N VAL A 36 -14.12 -19.32 4.52
CA VAL A 36 -15.28 -19.34 3.61
C VAL A 36 -14.94 -18.71 2.26
N ASP A 37 -14.08 -17.70 2.22
CA ASP A 37 -13.54 -17.06 1.03
C ASP A 37 -12.20 -16.35 1.33
N PHE A 38 -11.57 -15.81 0.29
CA PHE A 38 -10.24 -15.21 0.44
C PHE A 38 -10.23 -13.95 1.32
N PRO A 39 -11.21 -13.02 1.26
CA PRO A 39 -11.29 -11.94 2.23
C PRO A 39 -11.41 -12.42 3.69
N ASP A 40 -12.20 -13.48 3.95
CA ASP A 40 -12.27 -14.11 5.28
C ASP A 40 -10.91 -14.65 5.74
N TYR A 41 -10.13 -15.26 4.83
CA TYR A 41 -8.75 -15.64 5.11
C TYR A 41 -7.91 -14.46 5.61
N ILE A 42 -7.89 -13.37 4.85
CA ILE A 42 -7.08 -12.19 5.19
C ILE A 42 -7.52 -11.55 6.52
N VAL A 43 -8.82 -11.36 6.72
CA VAL A 43 -9.33 -10.69 7.93
C VAL A 43 -9.06 -11.55 9.16
N ARG A 44 -9.37 -12.86 9.12
CA ARG A 44 -9.22 -13.71 10.30
C ARG A 44 -7.76 -13.99 10.67
N ILE A 45 -6.85 -14.17 9.72
CA ILE A 45 -5.44 -14.34 10.09
C ILE A 45 -4.88 -13.06 10.71
N THR A 46 -5.28 -11.89 10.19
CA THR A 46 -4.89 -10.59 10.74
C THR A 46 -5.41 -10.43 12.16
N ASP A 47 -6.69 -10.77 12.40
CA ASP A 47 -7.32 -10.70 13.72
C ASP A 47 -6.63 -11.61 14.75
N ARG A 48 -6.33 -12.86 14.38
CA ARG A 48 -5.63 -13.82 15.25
C ARG A 48 -4.21 -13.37 15.59
N ILE A 49 -3.45 -12.90 14.59
CA ILE A 49 -2.06 -12.46 14.79
C ILE A 49 -2.04 -11.18 15.64
N TRP A 50 -2.83 -10.18 15.24
CA TRP A 50 -2.79 -8.87 15.87
C TRP A 50 -3.71 -8.81 17.08
N HIS A 51 -5.02 -8.89 16.94
CA HIS A 51 -5.97 -8.63 18.03
C HIS A 51 -5.95 -9.70 19.12
N GLU A 52 -5.82 -10.99 18.77
CA GLU A 52 -5.65 -12.07 19.76
C GLU A 52 -4.20 -12.18 20.29
N ARG A 53 -3.27 -11.40 19.73
CA ARG A 53 -1.83 -11.36 20.09
C ARG A 53 -1.13 -12.71 19.94
N ASN A 54 -1.60 -13.56 19.02
CA ASN A 54 -0.99 -14.85 18.73
C ASN A 54 0.05 -14.70 17.60
N VAL A 55 1.11 -13.95 17.90
CA VAL A 55 2.12 -13.51 16.92
C VAL A 55 2.82 -14.71 16.26
N GLU A 56 2.97 -15.82 16.98
CA GLU A 56 3.61 -17.03 16.49
C GLU A 56 2.82 -17.68 15.34
N LEU A 57 1.55 -17.32 15.13
CA LEU A 57 0.80 -17.72 13.93
C LEU A 57 1.40 -17.18 12.62
N CYS A 58 2.27 -16.16 12.67
CA CYS A 58 3.06 -15.77 11.50
C CYS A 58 3.87 -16.97 10.96
N LEU A 59 4.38 -17.87 11.81
CA LEU A 59 5.09 -19.08 11.38
C LEU A 59 4.19 -20.10 10.66
N LYS A 60 2.86 -19.98 10.81
CA LYS A 60 1.87 -20.79 10.09
C LYS A 60 1.44 -20.11 8.79
N TYR A 61 1.21 -18.80 8.82
CA TYR A 61 0.55 -18.08 7.73
C TYR A 61 1.50 -17.28 6.84
N TYR A 62 2.79 -17.21 7.16
CA TYR A 62 3.82 -16.71 6.26
C TYR A 62 4.71 -17.85 5.81
N ALA A 63 5.09 -17.85 4.52
CA ALA A 63 6.07 -18.79 4.01
C ALA A 63 7.40 -18.65 4.76
N GLU A 64 8.12 -19.75 4.95
CA GLU A 64 9.41 -19.76 5.66
C GLU A 64 10.39 -18.74 5.06
N ASP A 65 10.38 -18.60 3.73
CA ASP A 65 11.19 -17.69 2.93
C ASP A 65 10.42 -16.45 2.45
N SER A 66 9.29 -16.12 3.07
CA SER A 66 8.43 -15.00 2.69
C SER A 66 9.22 -13.70 2.51
N LEU A 67 8.86 -12.94 1.48
CA LEU A 67 9.51 -11.67 1.15
C LEU A 67 8.53 -10.51 1.34
N ILE A 68 8.82 -9.61 2.27
CA ILE A 68 8.07 -8.36 2.41
C ILE A 68 8.91 -7.21 1.87
N HIS A 69 8.38 -6.52 0.88
CA HIS A 69 8.92 -5.30 0.32
C HIS A 69 8.38 -4.10 1.11
N THR A 70 9.30 -3.28 1.62
CA THR A 70 8.99 -1.95 2.16
C THR A 70 9.89 -0.92 1.49
N GLN A 71 9.51 0.36 1.57
CA GLN A 71 10.36 1.45 1.07
C GLN A 71 11.67 1.61 1.88
N GLY A 72 11.68 1.15 3.14
CA GLY A 72 12.85 1.21 4.02
C GLY A 72 13.79 -0.01 3.92
N GLY A 73 13.44 -1.01 3.11
CA GLY A 73 14.20 -2.26 2.97
C GLY A 73 13.33 -3.51 2.88
N GLN A 74 13.96 -4.64 2.57
CA GLN A 74 13.29 -5.94 2.50
C GLN A 74 13.33 -6.67 3.85
N ILE A 75 12.22 -7.31 4.20
CA ILE A 75 12.10 -8.26 5.31
C ILE A 75 12.03 -9.66 4.71
N ARG A 76 12.83 -10.59 5.22
CA ARG A 76 12.94 -11.95 4.68
C ARG A 76 12.70 -12.98 5.76
N GLY A 77 11.75 -13.87 5.50
CA GLY A 77 11.44 -15.05 6.28
C GLY A 77 10.47 -14.82 7.42
N ALA A 78 9.66 -15.84 7.70
CA ALA A 78 8.56 -15.76 8.68
C ALA A 78 9.03 -15.40 10.09
N GLN A 79 10.24 -15.81 10.49
CA GLN A 79 10.78 -15.45 11.81
C GLN A 79 11.01 -13.94 11.94
N THR A 80 11.53 -13.28 10.89
CA THR A 80 11.69 -11.82 10.93
C THR A 80 10.34 -11.11 10.94
N VAL A 81 9.29 -11.70 10.35
CA VAL A 81 7.92 -11.20 10.49
C VAL A 81 7.43 -11.28 11.94
N VAL A 82 7.69 -12.39 12.64
CA VAL A 82 7.41 -12.53 14.08
C VAL A 82 8.14 -11.45 14.88
N ASP A 83 9.45 -11.30 14.67
CA ASP A 83 10.29 -10.35 15.42
C ASP A 83 9.82 -8.90 15.22
N ASN A 84 9.51 -8.52 13.98
CA ASN A 84 9.01 -7.19 13.64
C ASN A 84 7.59 -6.92 14.20
N THR A 85 6.76 -7.96 14.26
CA THR A 85 5.41 -7.86 14.85
C THR A 85 5.51 -7.63 16.36
N HIS A 86 6.38 -8.37 17.05
CA HIS A 86 6.67 -8.16 18.47
C HIS A 86 7.24 -6.76 18.73
N ALA A 87 8.24 -6.31 17.96
CA ALA A 87 8.79 -4.96 18.10
C ALA A 87 7.73 -3.86 17.91
N THR A 88 6.81 -4.06 16.97
CA THR A 88 5.67 -3.16 16.77
C THR A 88 4.74 -3.14 17.97
N LEU A 89 4.42 -4.30 18.54
CA LEU A 89 3.57 -4.41 19.73
C LEU A 89 4.25 -3.88 21.00
N GLU A 90 5.57 -3.93 21.09
CA GLU A 90 6.31 -3.25 22.17
C GLU A 90 6.19 -1.72 22.06
N ALA A 91 6.33 -1.17 20.84
CA ALA A 91 6.17 0.26 20.58
C ALA A 91 4.71 0.75 20.77
N PHE A 92 3.74 -0.11 20.43
CA PHE A 92 2.32 0.18 20.33
C PHE A 92 1.45 -0.97 20.88
N PRO A 93 1.46 -1.21 22.21
CA PRO A 93 0.87 -2.43 22.79
C PRO A 93 -0.66 -2.50 22.71
N ASP A 94 -1.33 -1.35 22.55
CA ASP A 94 -2.78 -1.24 22.35
C ASP A 94 -3.17 -1.20 20.86
N ARG A 95 -2.24 -1.48 19.94
CA ARG A 95 -2.52 -1.42 18.50
C ARG A 95 -3.66 -2.37 18.11
N VAL A 96 -4.58 -1.83 17.32
CA VAL A 96 -5.66 -2.55 16.62
C VAL A 96 -5.63 -2.19 15.14
N LEU A 97 -6.01 -3.15 14.28
CA LEU A 97 -6.04 -3.02 12.83
C LEU A 97 -7.47 -3.20 12.35
N ASP A 98 -8.15 -2.11 11.96
CA ASP A 98 -9.50 -2.21 11.40
C ASP A 98 -9.39 -2.49 9.89
N PRO A 99 -10.03 -3.55 9.37
CA PRO A 99 -10.02 -3.86 7.94
C PRO A 99 -11.06 -3.02 7.20
N ASP A 100 -10.64 -1.89 6.65
CA ASP A 100 -11.54 -0.97 5.93
C ASP A 100 -11.99 -1.57 4.58
N ASN A 101 -11.11 -2.28 3.88
CA ASN A 101 -11.45 -3.00 2.65
C ASN A 101 -10.44 -4.12 2.34
N VAL A 102 -10.84 -5.09 1.53
CA VAL A 102 -9.95 -6.10 0.94
C VAL A 102 -10.31 -6.27 -0.53
N ILE A 103 -9.53 -5.62 -1.40
CA ILE A 103 -9.65 -5.78 -2.85
C ILE A 103 -8.75 -6.92 -3.27
N TRP A 104 -9.24 -7.87 -4.06
CA TRP A 104 -8.48 -9.09 -4.34
C TRP A 104 -8.57 -9.53 -5.81
N SER A 105 -7.61 -10.35 -6.23
CA SER A 105 -7.63 -11.05 -7.50
C SER A 105 -7.27 -12.52 -7.33
N LYS A 106 -7.64 -13.32 -8.33
CA LYS A 106 -7.21 -14.71 -8.46
C LYS A 106 -6.41 -14.82 -9.76
N ASP A 107 -5.11 -14.94 -9.62
CA ASP A 107 -4.16 -14.96 -10.72
C ASP A 107 -3.75 -16.41 -11.04
N ALA A 108 -3.13 -16.59 -12.20
CA ALA A 108 -2.65 -17.91 -12.62
C ALA A 108 -1.58 -18.44 -11.64
N PRO A 109 -1.43 -19.77 -11.55
CA PRO A 109 -0.33 -20.38 -10.79
C PRO A 109 1.03 -19.82 -11.22
N GLN A 110 1.93 -19.66 -10.25
CA GLN A 110 3.32 -19.26 -10.46
C GLN A 110 4.24 -20.45 -10.20
N PRO A 111 5.48 -20.46 -10.74
CA PRO A 111 6.45 -21.52 -10.44
C PRO A 111 6.51 -21.86 -8.95
N GLY A 112 6.51 -23.17 -8.65
CA GLY A 112 6.52 -23.71 -7.29
C GLY A 112 5.18 -24.21 -6.75
N SER A 113 4.05 -23.97 -7.42
CA SER A 113 2.75 -24.55 -7.04
C SER A 113 1.81 -24.64 -8.24
N ASP A 114 0.94 -25.66 -8.26
CA ASP A 114 -0.15 -25.77 -9.25
C ASP A 114 -1.41 -24.98 -8.83
N ASN A 115 -1.41 -24.47 -7.60
CA ASN A 115 -2.52 -23.66 -7.09
C ASN A 115 -2.45 -22.21 -7.61
N PRO A 116 -3.61 -21.57 -7.83
CA PRO A 116 -3.67 -20.15 -8.19
C PRO A 116 -3.03 -19.28 -7.10
N VAL A 117 -2.52 -18.12 -7.51
CA VAL A 117 -2.08 -17.09 -6.57
C VAL A 117 -3.26 -16.16 -6.29
N PHE A 118 -3.58 -15.96 -5.02
CA PHE A 118 -4.56 -14.99 -4.60
C PHE A 118 -3.84 -13.74 -4.13
N TYR A 119 -4.13 -12.59 -4.74
CA TYR A 119 -3.62 -11.31 -4.30
C TYR A 119 -4.67 -10.60 -3.46
N SER A 120 -4.29 -10.02 -2.33
CA SER A 120 -5.14 -9.12 -1.55
C SER A 120 -4.45 -7.78 -1.38
N SER A 121 -5.11 -6.69 -1.73
CA SER A 121 -4.78 -5.34 -1.29
C SER A 121 -5.74 -4.96 -0.18
N HIS A 122 -5.30 -5.09 1.08
CA HIS A 122 -6.14 -4.76 2.24
C HIS A 122 -5.85 -3.34 2.76
N LEU A 123 -6.89 -2.51 2.80
CA LEU A 123 -6.83 -1.17 3.37
C LEU A 123 -7.09 -1.28 4.87
N ILE A 124 -6.15 -0.79 5.67
CA ILE A 124 -6.15 -0.95 7.12
C ILE A 124 -6.03 0.41 7.79
N THR A 125 -6.98 0.74 8.65
CA THR A 125 -6.84 1.83 9.62
C THR A 125 -6.36 1.25 10.95
N SER A 126 -5.12 1.55 11.32
CA SER A 126 -4.58 1.18 12.63
C SER A 126 -4.79 2.29 13.64
N LYS A 127 -5.23 1.96 14.85
CA LYS A 127 -5.32 2.87 16.01
C LYS A 127 -4.42 2.35 17.13
N MET A 128 -3.63 3.22 17.73
CA MET A 128 -2.64 2.84 18.74
C MET A 128 -2.15 4.02 19.58
N THR A 129 -1.42 3.74 20.66
CA THR A 129 -0.71 4.70 21.50
C THR A 129 0.76 4.33 21.54
N ASN A 130 1.66 5.29 21.28
CA ASN A 130 3.09 5.03 21.34
C ASN A 130 3.58 4.98 22.80
N LEU A 131 3.60 3.78 23.37
CA LEU A 131 3.95 3.53 24.78
C LEU A 131 5.35 2.92 24.96
N GLY A 132 5.94 2.40 23.88
CA GLY A 132 7.34 1.94 23.84
C GLY A 132 8.19 2.75 22.86
N PRO A 133 9.51 2.55 22.86
CA PRO A 133 10.37 3.10 21.82
C PRO A 133 9.97 2.55 20.45
N SER A 134 10.12 3.36 19.41
CA SER A 134 9.93 2.97 18.00
C SER A 134 11.13 3.41 17.17
N GLU A 135 11.12 3.09 15.87
CA GLU A 135 12.11 3.59 14.92
C GLU A 135 12.20 5.13 14.88
N PHE A 136 11.14 5.84 15.30
CA PHE A 136 11.11 7.30 15.32
C PHE A 136 11.65 7.90 16.64
N GLY A 137 11.88 7.09 17.67
CA GLY A 137 12.46 7.56 18.93
C GLY A 137 11.82 6.97 20.18
N PRO A 138 12.04 7.57 21.36
CA PRO A 138 11.46 7.10 22.61
C PRO A 138 9.93 7.24 22.63
N ALA A 139 9.29 6.51 23.55
CA ALA A 139 7.84 6.58 23.76
C ALA A 139 7.35 8.02 23.97
N THR A 140 6.34 8.41 23.21
CA THR A 140 5.75 9.76 23.24
C THR A 140 4.45 9.83 24.04
N GLY A 141 3.83 8.68 24.34
CA GLY A 141 2.51 8.59 24.98
C GLY A 141 1.35 9.10 24.11
N ARG A 142 1.59 9.42 22.84
CA ARG A 142 0.59 9.99 21.94
C ARG A 142 -0.21 8.90 21.22
N LYS A 143 -1.49 9.21 20.98
CA LYS A 143 -2.35 8.40 20.13
C LYS A 143 -2.03 8.64 18.67
N VAL A 144 -2.03 7.56 17.90
CA VAL A 144 -1.75 7.53 16.47
C VAL A 144 -2.86 6.75 15.76
N LYS A 145 -3.32 7.30 14.65
CA LYS A 145 -4.21 6.67 13.65
C LYS A 145 -3.49 6.73 12.31
N VAL A 146 -3.27 5.58 11.67
CA VAL A 146 -2.50 5.49 10.43
C VAL A 146 -3.16 4.55 9.43
N ILE A 147 -3.10 4.93 8.15
CA ILE A 147 -3.49 4.07 7.03
C ILE A 147 -2.29 3.23 6.61
N THR A 148 -2.52 1.93 6.48
CA THR A 148 -1.60 0.96 5.88
C THR A 148 -2.32 0.26 4.75
N ILE A 149 -1.64 0.02 3.64
CA ILE A 149 -2.08 -0.93 2.63
C ILE A 149 -1.01 -2.01 2.56
N ALA A 150 -1.40 -3.24 2.82
CA ALA A 150 -0.57 -4.38 2.48
C ALA A 150 -1.16 -5.14 1.29
N ASP A 151 -0.31 -5.37 0.31
CA ASP A 151 -0.62 -6.12 -0.87
C ASP A 151 0.06 -7.48 -0.78
N CYS A 152 -0.69 -8.54 -0.50
CA CYS A 152 -0.16 -9.87 -0.20
C CYS A 152 -0.43 -10.82 -1.36
N ALA A 153 0.60 -11.56 -1.78
CA ALA A 153 0.49 -12.73 -2.62
C ALA A 153 0.39 -13.98 -1.75
N CYS A 154 -0.70 -14.72 -1.90
CA CYS A 154 -1.01 -15.89 -1.09
C CYS A 154 -1.23 -17.12 -1.96
N ARG A 155 -0.73 -18.27 -1.49
CA ARG A 155 -1.06 -19.60 -1.99
C ARG A 155 -0.76 -20.62 -0.91
N ASP A 156 -1.35 -21.81 -1.00
CA ASP A 156 -1.02 -22.92 -0.09
C ASP A 156 -1.08 -22.54 1.40
N ASN A 157 -2.12 -21.75 1.75
CA ASN A 157 -2.41 -21.23 3.09
C ASN A 157 -1.39 -20.22 3.66
N VAL A 158 -0.43 -19.75 2.86
CA VAL A 158 0.62 -18.81 3.30
C VAL A 158 0.68 -17.54 2.45
N VAL A 159 1.05 -16.42 3.09
CA VAL A 159 1.60 -15.22 2.48
C VAL A 159 3.06 -15.51 2.13
N PHE A 160 3.38 -15.56 0.84
CA PHE A 160 4.77 -15.79 0.39
C PHE A 160 5.47 -14.51 -0.08
N GLU A 161 4.70 -13.49 -0.46
CA GLU A 161 5.24 -12.18 -0.82
C GLU A 161 4.26 -11.08 -0.41
N GLU A 162 4.77 -9.95 0.06
CA GLU A 162 3.96 -8.83 0.52
C GLU A 162 4.62 -7.49 0.11
N TRP A 163 3.82 -6.52 -0.33
CA TRP A 163 4.24 -5.14 -0.51
C TRP A 163 3.51 -4.29 0.53
N LEU A 164 4.24 -3.81 1.52
CA LEU A 164 3.69 -3.14 2.68
C LEU A 164 3.99 -1.64 2.59
N VAL A 165 2.95 -0.84 2.36
CA VAL A 165 3.04 0.62 2.38
C VAL A 165 2.28 1.16 3.58
N ARG A 166 2.93 2.05 4.32
CA ARG A 166 2.38 2.66 5.52
C ARG A 166 2.62 4.15 5.47
N ASP A 167 1.60 4.92 5.84
CA ASP A 167 1.73 6.36 5.96
C ASP A 167 2.51 6.75 7.23
N TYR A 168 3.82 6.53 7.19
CA TYR A 168 4.71 6.88 8.29
C TYR A 168 4.83 8.40 8.49
N ALA A 169 4.55 9.22 7.48
CA ALA A 169 4.50 10.67 7.67
C ALA A 169 3.40 11.04 8.67
N THR A 170 2.23 10.42 8.59
CA THR A 170 1.16 10.57 9.58
C THR A 170 1.58 10.11 10.97
N VAL A 171 2.26 8.94 11.07
CA VAL A 171 2.77 8.43 12.36
C VAL A 171 3.72 9.44 13.01
N VAL A 172 4.72 9.92 12.25
CA VAL A 172 5.72 10.87 12.72
C VAL A 172 5.07 12.19 13.17
N GLN A 173 4.13 12.73 12.39
CA GLN A 173 3.39 13.95 12.73
C GLN A 173 2.56 13.79 14.01
N GLN A 174 1.79 12.71 14.12
CA GLN A 174 0.91 12.47 15.27
C GLN A 174 1.69 12.14 16.55
N MET A 175 2.89 11.55 16.42
CA MET A 175 3.86 11.40 17.51
C MET A 175 4.51 12.75 17.94
N GLY A 176 4.24 13.84 17.22
CA GLY A 176 4.68 15.19 17.55
C GLY A 176 6.05 15.56 16.98
N PHE A 177 6.53 14.81 15.99
CA PHE A 177 7.79 15.08 15.29
C PHE A 177 7.54 15.80 13.95
N VAL A 178 8.61 16.38 13.40
CA VAL A 178 8.61 16.99 12.07
C VAL A 178 9.14 15.97 11.07
N VAL A 179 8.38 15.70 9.99
CA VAL A 179 8.71 14.67 8.98
C VAL A 179 10.11 14.84 8.41
N ASP A 180 10.48 16.04 7.95
CA ASP A 180 11.80 16.29 7.35
C ASP A 180 12.94 16.09 8.35
N GLN A 181 12.76 16.54 9.59
CA GLN A 181 13.78 16.36 10.64
C GLN A 181 13.94 14.89 11.01
N MET A 182 12.84 14.13 11.00
CA MET A 182 12.87 12.68 11.23
C MET A 182 13.60 11.97 10.08
N ALA A 183 13.28 12.31 8.83
CA ALA A 183 13.96 11.76 7.67
C ALA A 183 15.47 12.07 7.68
N GLN A 184 15.87 13.28 8.05
CA GLN A 184 17.29 13.67 8.21
C GLN A 184 17.99 12.86 9.30
N LYS A 185 17.33 12.67 10.45
CA LYS A 185 17.83 11.84 11.55
C LYS A 185 18.06 10.40 11.08
N LEU A 186 17.04 9.78 10.48
CA LEU A 186 17.11 8.40 10.00
C LEU A 186 18.15 8.24 8.88
N ALA A 187 18.29 9.21 7.98
CA ALA A 187 19.29 9.18 6.92
C ALA A 187 20.72 9.23 7.47
N LYS A 188 20.94 9.96 8.57
CA LYS A 188 22.22 9.98 9.27
C LYS A 188 22.50 8.65 9.97
N GLU A 189 21.51 8.11 10.68
CA GLU A 189 21.61 6.80 11.34
C GLU A 189 21.94 5.69 10.32
N ASP A 190 21.33 5.74 9.13
CA ASP A 190 21.68 4.85 8.03
C ASP A 190 23.13 4.96 7.60
N ARG A 191 23.60 6.18 7.36
CA ARG A 191 24.98 6.40 6.92
C ARG A 191 25.97 5.89 7.95
N ASP A 192 25.71 6.13 9.23
CA ASP A 192 26.53 5.65 10.34
C ASP A 192 26.52 4.11 10.43
N ALA A 193 25.40 3.48 10.04
CA ALA A 193 25.25 2.03 9.96
C ALA A 193 25.72 1.41 8.61
N GLY A 194 26.16 2.22 7.64
CA GLY A 194 26.54 1.76 6.30
C GLY A 194 25.36 1.32 5.41
N ILE A 195 24.14 1.75 5.73
CA ILE A 195 22.93 1.52 4.95
C ILE A 195 22.79 2.63 3.90
N ASP A 196 22.46 2.23 2.67
CA ASP A 196 22.23 3.13 1.55
C ASP A 196 20.97 2.68 0.79
N LEU A 197 19.87 3.39 1.02
CA LEU A 197 18.57 3.10 0.40
C LEU A 197 18.54 3.40 -1.10
N ILE A 198 19.34 4.35 -1.59
CA ILE A 198 19.46 4.62 -3.03
C ILE A 198 20.11 3.41 -3.70
N ARG A 199 21.20 2.91 -3.14
CA ARG A 199 21.87 1.70 -3.64
C ARG A 199 20.98 0.47 -3.49
N HIS A 200 20.28 0.32 -2.36
CA HIS A 200 19.35 -0.78 -2.14
C HIS A 200 18.28 -0.87 -3.24
N HIS A 201 17.75 0.28 -3.68
CA HIS A 201 16.72 0.34 -4.70
C HIS A 201 17.24 0.54 -6.14
N ALA A 202 18.55 0.43 -6.39
CA ALA A 202 19.11 0.68 -7.73
C ALA A 202 18.52 -0.26 -8.81
N GLU A 203 18.31 -1.53 -8.50
CA GLU A 203 17.69 -2.48 -9.43
C GLU A 203 16.21 -2.19 -9.68
N ASN A 204 15.47 -1.82 -8.63
CA ASN A 204 14.07 -1.42 -8.74
C ASN A 204 13.93 -0.14 -9.58
N HIS A 205 14.80 0.86 -9.33
CA HIS A 205 14.88 2.09 -10.11
C HIS A 205 15.09 1.80 -11.59
N ALA A 206 16.10 0.99 -11.92
CA ALA A 206 16.39 0.60 -13.30
C ALA A 206 15.21 -0.15 -13.96
N THR A 207 14.55 -1.04 -13.22
CA THR A 207 13.40 -1.83 -13.72
C THR A 207 12.22 -0.94 -14.11
N VAL A 208 11.95 0.10 -13.34
CA VAL A 208 10.87 1.06 -13.68
C VAL A 208 11.22 1.86 -14.94
N LEU A 209 12.48 2.28 -15.10
CA LEU A 209 12.93 3.03 -16.26
C LEU A 209 12.98 2.19 -17.55
N ASP A 210 13.24 0.88 -17.44
CA ASP A 210 13.26 -0.04 -18.60
C ASP A 210 11.84 -0.32 -19.14
N ALA A 211 10.86 -0.42 -18.24
CA ALA A 211 9.50 -0.82 -18.58
C ALA A 211 8.42 0.10 -17.98
N PRO A 212 8.42 1.42 -18.28
CA PRO A 212 7.38 2.32 -17.80
C PRO A 212 6.03 1.99 -18.43
N VAL A 213 4.96 2.39 -17.75
CA VAL A 213 3.61 2.27 -18.29
C VAL A 213 3.51 3.07 -19.59
N ARG A 214 2.97 2.44 -20.64
CA ARG A 214 2.80 3.09 -21.94
C ARG A 214 1.51 3.90 -21.96
N LEU A 215 1.54 5.02 -22.68
CA LEU A 215 0.38 5.87 -22.90
C LEU A 215 -0.77 5.06 -23.49
N THR A 216 -1.93 5.12 -22.85
CA THR A 216 -3.15 4.41 -23.29
C THR A 216 -4.39 5.25 -23.08
N GLU A 217 -5.35 5.09 -23.99
CA GLU A 217 -6.63 5.80 -23.94
C GLU A 217 -7.55 5.28 -22.83
N LYS A 218 -8.39 6.18 -22.32
CA LYS A 218 -9.36 5.85 -21.28
C LYS A 218 -10.44 4.93 -21.87
N PRO A 219 -10.77 3.79 -21.24
CA PRO A 219 -11.85 2.95 -21.73
C PRO A 219 -13.22 3.65 -21.59
N GLU A 220 -14.14 3.39 -22.52
CA GLU A 220 -15.51 3.93 -22.49
C GLU A 220 -16.29 3.52 -21.22
N THR A 221 -16.01 2.33 -20.69
CA THR A 221 -16.66 1.78 -19.49
C THR A 221 -15.62 1.35 -18.45
N PRO A 222 -15.03 2.29 -17.68
CA PRO A 222 -13.98 2.02 -16.71
C PRO A 222 -14.28 0.89 -15.71
N GLU A 223 -15.49 0.84 -15.16
CA GLU A 223 -15.93 -0.16 -14.16
C GLU A 223 -15.93 -1.58 -14.71
N LYS A 224 -16.03 -1.74 -16.04
CA LYS A 224 -15.97 -3.04 -16.74
C LYS A 224 -14.58 -3.34 -17.30
N LYS A 225 -13.69 -2.35 -17.32
CA LYS A 225 -12.31 -2.48 -17.82
C LYS A 225 -11.31 -1.88 -16.81
N PRO A 226 -11.34 -2.31 -15.55
CA PRO A 226 -10.58 -1.71 -14.44
C PRO A 226 -9.07 -1.66 -14.72
N TYR A 227 -8.51 -2.74 -15.25
CA TYR A 227 -7.10 -2.80 -15.64
C TYR A 227 -6.72 -1.79 -16.74
N ALA A 228 -7.57 -1.61 -17.75
CA ALA A 228 -7.34 -0.63 -18.81
C ALA A 228 -7.52 0.80 -18.30
N PHE A 229 -8.47 1.03 -17.38
CA PHE A 229 -8.63 2.32 -16.72
C PHE A 229 -7.40 2.69 -15.89
N ALA A 230 -6.90 1.78 -15.06
CA ALA A 230 -5.69 1.99 -14.27
C ALA A 230 -4.49 2.35 -15.17
N LYS A 231 -4.24 1.57 -16.23
CA LYS A 231 -3.19 1.89 -17.22
C LYS A 231 -3.36 3.27 -17.83
N SER A 232 -4.57 3.63 -18.22
CA SER A 232 -4.83 4.94 -18.80
C SER A 232 -4.58 6.07 -17.80
N PHE A 233 -5.12 5.96 -16.59
CA PHE A 233 -4.94 6.96 -15.54
C PHE A 233 -3.46 7.19 -15.20
N PHE A 234 -2.72 6.13 -14.87
CA PHE A 234 -1.31 6.25 -14.52
C PHE A 234 -0.45 6.68 -15.70
N SER A 235 -0.73 6.23 -16.92
CA SER A 235 0.06 6.67 -18.08
C SER A 235 -0.17 8.13 -18.47
N GLN A 236 -1.40 8.63 -18.34
CA GLN A 236 -1.74 10.00 -18.72
C GLN A 236 -1.43 11.01 -17.62
N ILE A 237 -1.85 10.73 -16.38
CA ILE A 237 -1.69 11.66 -15.26
C ILE A 237 -0.30 11.58 -14.64
N TRP A 238 0.20 10.39 -14.34
CA TRP A 238 1.49 10.24 -13.65
C TRP A 238 2.68 10.17 -14.63
N GLY A 239 2.54 9.43 -15.73
CA GLY A 239 3.59 9.28 -16.74
C GLY A 239 3.74 10.53 -17.60
N ALA A 240 2.71 10.87 -18.37
CA ALA A 240 2.70 12.01 -19.29
C ALA A 240 2.51 13.37 -18.60
N LYS A 241 2.10 13.38 -17.31
CA LYS A 241 1.87 14.61 -16.53
C LYS A 241 0.83 15.52 -17.21
N ASP A 242 -0.19 14.92 -17.83
CA ASP A 242 -1.26 15.64 -18.54
C ASP A 242 -2.38 16.06 -17.59
N TRP A 243 -2.12 17.16 -16.89
CA TRP A 243 -3.04 17.73 -15.90
C TRP A 243 -4.36 18.22 -16.51
N SER A 244 -4.41 18.48 -17.82
CA SER A 244 -5.63 18.90 -18.49
C SER A 244 -6.71 17.81 -18.47
N LYS A 245 -6.32 16.54 -18.27
CA LYS A 245 -7.20 15.38 -18.24
C LYS A 245 -7.68 14.99 -16.85
N LEU A 246 -7.31 15.70 -15.79
CA LEU A 246 -7.73 15.37 -14.42
C LEU A 246 -9.26 15.27 -14.29
N ALA A 247 -9.96 16.26 -14.86
CA ALA A 247 -11.41 16.30 -14.93
C ALA A 247 -12.01 15.29 -15.92
N GLU A 248 -11.24 14.37 -16.49
CA GLU A 248 -11.73 13.17 -17.18
C GLU A 248 -11.65 11.94 -16.27
N PHE A 249 -10.65 11.85 -15.39
CA PHE A 249 -10.42 10.68 -14.53
C PHE A 249 -11.08 10.79 -13.16
N TYR A 250 -11.12 11.98 -12.59
CA TYR A 250 -11.69 12.22 -11.26
C TYR A 250 -13.11 12.78 -11.35
N ASP A 251 -13.96 12.45 -10.38
CA ASP A 251 -15.20 13.19 -10.13
C ASP A 251 -14.86 14.53 -9.49
N PHE A 252 -15.69 15.55 -9.70
CA PHE A 252 -15.50 16.86 -9.07
C PHE A 252 -15.64 16.81 -7.53
N ARG A 253 -16.19 15.71 -6.99
CA ARG A 253 -16.35 15.47 -5.56
C ARG A 253 -15.42 14.36 -5.04
N VAL A 254 -14.33 14.05 -5.75
CA VAL A 254 -13.39 13.05 -5.25
C VAL A 254 -12.92 13.44 -3.85
N ASP A 255 -13.00 12.50 -2.91
CA ASP A 255 -12.33 12.56 -1.63
C ASP A 255 -11.04 11.75 -1.73
N ALA A 256 -9.89 12.42 -1.56
CA ALA A 256 -8.59 11.79 -1.73
C ALA A 256 -7.73 11.89 -0.46
N THR A 257 -7.05 10.80 -0.11
CA THR A 257 -6.13 10.70 1.02
C THR A 257 -4.74 10.26 0.53
N TYR A 258 -3.74 11.08 0.84
CA TYR A 258 -2.33 10.89 0.50
C TYR A 258 -1.46 10.90 1.76
N PRO A 259 -0.18 10.50 1.70
CA PRO A 259 0.67 10.41 2.90
C PRO A 259 0.72 11.72 3.69
N GLY A 260 0.88 11.62 5.02
CA GLY A 260 0.88 12.75 5.94
C GLY A 260 -0.50 13.33 6.20
N GLU A 261 -1.54 12.47 6.18
CA GLU A 261 -2.95 12.82 6.40
C GLU A 261 -3.40 13.97 5.48
N ARG A 262 -2.85 14.00 4.25
CA ARG A 262 -3.20 14.99 3.24
C ARG A 262 -4.55 14.61 2.65
N LEU A 263 -5.57 15.39 3.00
CA LEU A 263 -6.94 15.22 2.52
C LEU A 263 -7.21 16.26 1.43
N PHE A 264 -7.70 15.80 0.28
CA PHE A 264 -8.07 16.64 -0.84
C PHE A 264 -9.51 16.41 -1.24
N TYR A 265 -10.19 17.48 -1.62
CA TYR A 265 -11.52 17.45 -2.20
C TYR A 265 -11.49 18.07 -3.59
N GLY A 266 -11.93 17.30 -4.59
CA GLY A 266 -11.95 17.73 -5.99
C GLY A 266 -10.63 17.48 -6.72
N HIS A 267 -10.75 17.35 -8.05
CA HIS A 267 -9.63 16.99 -8.92
C HIS A 267 -8.56 18.08 -9.03
N ASP A 268 -8.91 19.32 -8.73
CA ASP A 268 -8.02 20.48 -8.67
C ASP A 268 -7.02 20.35 -7.52
N GLN A 269 -7.49 20.09 -6.29
CA GLN A 269 -6.60 19.92 -5.14
C GLN A 269 -5.68 18.70 -5.27
N VAL A 270 -6.22 17.57 -5.76
CA VAL A 270 -5.42 16.38 -6.06
C VAL A 270 -4.35 16.70 -7.12
N GLY A 271 -4.75 17.41 -8.18
CA GLY A 271 -3.87 17.80 -9.28
C GLY A 271 -2.73 18.72 -8.85
N GLU A 272 -3.02 19.74 -8.04
CA GLU A 272 -2.02 20.68 -7.51
C GLU A 272 -0.94 19.94 -6.71
N PHE A 273 -1.35 19.01 -5.84
CA PHE A 273 -0.41 18.22 -5.06
C PHE A 273 0.44 17.29 -5.94
N MET A 274 -0.17 16.57 -6.88
CA MET A 274 0.57 15.70 -7.81
C MET A 274 1.58 16.50 -8.65
N GLN A 275 1.19 17.70 -9.11
CA GLN A 275 2.07 18.62 -9.83
C GLN A 275 3.28 19.03 -8.98
N GLU A 276 3.06 19.45 -7.74
CA GLU A 276 4.12 19.88 -6.84
C GLU A 276 5.09 18.73 -6.54
N MET A 277 4.56 17.54 -6.26
CA MET A 277 5.37 16.35 -5.99
C MET A 277 6.19 15.92 -7.22
N LEU A 278 5.58 15.83 -8.40
CA LEU A 278 6.30 15.44 -9.63
C LEU A 278 7.22 16.53 -10.16
N ALA A 279 7.03 17.80 -9.80
CA ALA A 279 7.97 18.86 -10.13
C ALA A 279 9.35 18.64 -9.48
N ALA A 280 9.42 17.97 -8.33
CA ALA A 280 10.68 17.61 -7.68
C ALA A 280 11.43 16.47 -8.42
N ILE A 281 10.71 15.65 -9.21
CA ILE A 281 11.25 14.53 -9.98
C ILE A 281 10.77 14.64 -11.44
N PRO A 282 11.25 15.64 -12.21
CA PRO A 282 10.68 15.98 -13.53
C PRO A 282 10.69 14.83 -14.55
N ASP A 283 11.70 13.96 -14.47
CA ASP A 283 11.89 12.81 -15.34
C ASP A 283 11.17 11.54 -14.84
N ALA A 284 10.39 11.64 -13.76
CA ALA A 284 9.68 10.52 -13.16
C ALA A 284 8.92 9.69 -14.20
N GLN A 285 9.21 8.39 -14.18
CA GLN A 285 8.51 7.33 -14.88
C GLN A 285 7.76 6.48 -13.87
N ILE A 286 6.63 5.91 -14.28
CA ILE A 286 5.80 5.06 -13.43
C ILE A 286 5.56 3.72 -14.10
N LYS A 287 5.53 2.65 -13.30
CA LYS A 287 5.24 1.29 -13.71
C LYS A 287 4.10 0.75 -12.85
N ILE A 288 3.13 0.11 -13.49
CA ILE A 288 2.07 -0.64 -12.81
C ILE A 288 2.59 -2.05 -12.60
N GLU A 289 2.61 -2.50 -11.34
CA GLU A 289 3.10 -3.82 -10.95
C GLU A 289 1.94 -4.83 -10.87
N HIS A 290 0.80 -4.43 -10.31
CA HIS A 290 -0.38 -5.29 -10.17
C HIS A 290 -1.66 -4.46 -10.09
N VAL A 291 -2.77 -5.08 -10.50
CA VAL A 291 -4.11 -4.49 -10.38
C VAL A 291 -5.08 -5.59 -9.93
N ALA A 292 -5.83 -5.30 -8.89
CA ALA A 292 -6.95 -6.11 -8.42
C ALA A 292 -8.23 -5.27 -8.39
N ASP A 293 -9.39 -5.89 -8.50
CA ASP A 293 -10.66 -5.15 -8.48
C ASP A 293 -11.85 -6.02 -8.05
N ILE A 294 -12.80 -5.39 -7.35
CA ILE A 294 -14.03 -6.03 -6.85
C ILE A 294 -15.26 -5.15 -7.13
N PRO A 295 -16.45 -5.73 -7.31
CA PRO A 295 -17.68 -4.93 -7.44
C PRO A 295 -18.01 -4.23 -6.12
N TYR A 296 -18.54 -3.01 -6.17
CA TYR A 296 -18.98 -2.27 -4.99
C TYR A 296 -20.42 -1.79 -5.18
N LEU A 297 -21.33 -2.26 -4.31
CA LEU A 297 -22.76 -1.91 -4.30
C LEU A 297 -23.44 -1.92 -5.69
N GLY A 298 -23.04 -2.85 -6.55
CA GLY A 298 -23.64 -3.13 -7.87
C GLY A 298 -23.28 -2.16 -9.00
N ILE A 299 -23.08 -0.87 -8.71
CA ILE A 299 -22.81 0.17 -9.73
C ILE A 299 -21.36 0.65 -9.75
N ALA A 300 -20.63 0.48 -8.66
CA ALA A 300 -19.26 0.95 -8.52
C ALA A 300 -18.27 -0.20 -8.63
N ARG A 301 -17.00 0.16 -8.81
CA ARG A 301 -15.88 -0.78 -8.80
C ARG A 301 -14.79 -0.24 -7.90
N ASP A 302 -14.41 -1.02 -6.89
CA ASP A 302 -13.21 -0.73 -6.11
C ASP A 302 -12.02 -1.40 -6.82
N ILE A 303 -10.95 -0.64 -7.05
CA ILE A 303 -9.72 -1.09 -7.73
C ILE A 303 -8.54 -0.81 -6.81
N ALA A 304 -7.65 -1.77 -6.64
CA ALA A 304 -6.33 -1.58 -6.07
C ALA A 304 -5.28 -1.63 -7.18
N VAL A 305 -4.33 -0.68 -7.15
CA VAL A 305 -3.22 -0.62 -8.10
C VAL A 305 -1.92 -0.50 -7.31
N ARG A 306 -1.09 -1.54 -7.38
CA ARG A 306 0.29 -1.48 -6.90
C ARG A 306 1.17 -0.92 -8.01
N TRP A 307 1.95 0.11 -7.69
CA TRP A 307 2.77 0.82 -8.64
C TRP A 307 4.14 1.18 -8.05
N SER A 308 5.07 1.46 -8.96
CA SER A 308 6.41 1.93 -8.64
C SER A 308 6.75 3.13 -9.52
N LEU A 309 7.41 4.13 -8.93
CA LEU A 309 7.86 5.34 -9.61
C LEU A 309 9.37 5.47 -9.48
N ALA A 310 10.05 5.84 -10.57
CA ALA A 310 11.48 6.08 -10.56
C ALA A 310 11.84 7.33 -11.36
N GLY A 311 12.83 8.07 -10.87
CA GLY A 311 13.39 9.24 -11.55
C GLY A 311 14.57 9.81 -10.77
N THR A 312 14.95 11.05 -11.05
CA THR A 312 16.03 11.74 -10.38
C THR A 312 15.53 13.05 -9.75
N HIS A 313 15.84 13.26 -8.46
CA HIS A 313 15.47 14.46 -7.71
C HIS A 313 16.28 15.68 -8.17
N THR A 314 15.92 16.22 -9.34
CA THR A 314 16.55 17.36 -10.01
C THR A 314 15.71 18.62 -9.95
N GLY A 315 14.45 18.52 -9.51
CA GLY A 315 13.59 19.67 -9.25
C GLY A 315 13.62 20.09 -7.80
N ASP A 316 13.43 21.40 -7.57
CA ASP A 316 13.14 21.93 -6.24
C ASP A 316 11.64 21.77 -5.92
N GLY A 317 11.26 21.83 -4.64
CA GLY A 317 9.85 21.96 -4.24
C GLY A 317 9.51 21.09 -3.04
N PHE A 318 8.55 20.18 -3.24
CA PHE A 318 7.95 19.34 -2.19
C PHE A 318 8.96 18.56 -1.32
N TYR A 319 10.08 18.13 -1.92
CA TYR A 319 11.16 17.41 -1.24
C TYR A 319 12.38 18.30 -0.91
N GLY A 320 12.24 19.62 -1.01
CA GLY A 320 13.29 20.60 -0.75
C GLY A 320 14.13 20.91 -1.99
N LYS A 321 15.40 21.27 -1.78
CA LYS A 321 16.34 21.54 -2.88
C LYS A 321 16.77 20.25 -3.57
N ALA A 322 16.89 20.31 -4.91
CA ALA A 322 17.38 19.23 -5.75
C ALA A 322 18.69 18.64 -5.22
N THR A 323 18.79 17.31 -5.21
CA THR A 323 19.95 16.57 -4.70
C THR A 323 20.64 15.72 -5.76
N GLY A 324 19.98 15.49 -6.90
CA GLY A 324 20.44 14.54 -7.92
C GLY A 324 20.29 13.07 -7.51
N ALA A 325 19.61 12.79 -6.39
CA ALA A 325 19.38 11.42 -5.93
C ALA A 325 18.48 10.65 -6.91
N ASN A 326 18.84 9.38 -7.17
CA ASN A 326 17.96 8.45 -7.89
C ASN A 326 16.89 7.95 -6.93
N ILE A 327 15.64 8.34 -7.18
CA ILE A 327 14.51 8.09 -6.31
C ILE A 327 13.68 6.95 -6.87
N TYR A 328 13.40 5.97 -6.01
CA TYR A 328 12.43 4.91 -6.22
C TYR A 328 11.32 5.09 -5.20
N ILE A 329 10.07 5.01 -5.62
CA ILE A 329 8.89 5.07 -4.74
C ILE A 329 8.02 3.86 -5.04
N MET A 330 7.72 3.06 -4.02
CA MET A 330 6.72 2.01 -4.08
C MET A 330 5.43 2.51 -3.42
N GLY A 331 4.32 2.40 -4.15
CA GLY A 331 3.02 2.88 -3.68
C GLY A 331 1.89 1.94 -4.02
N VAL A 332 0.77 2.13 -3.32
CA VAL A 332 -0.49 1.48 -3.64
C VAL A 332 -1.59 2.53 -3.65
N SER A 333 -2.43 2.51 -4.68
CA SER A 333 -3.62 3.34 -4.79
C SER A 333 -4.86 2.45 -4.78
N GLN A 334 -5.83 2.75 -3.91
CA GLN A 334 -7.17 2.20 -3.97
C GLN A 334 -8.17 3.25 -4.43
N PHE A 335 -8.90 2.94 -5.50
CA PHE A 335 -9.89 3.83 -6.11
C PHE A 335 -11.28 3.23 -6.02
N ARG A 336 -12.28 4.06 -5.70
CA ARG A 336 -13.68 3.75 -5.99
C ARG A 336 -14.11 4.44 -7.28
N ILE A 337 -14.48 3.66 -8.29
CA ILE A 337 -14.95 4.18 -9.57
C ILE A 337 -16.46 4.16 -9.64
N ILE A 338 -17.04 5.31 -9.99
CA ILE A 338 -18.48 5.49 -10.24
C ILE A 338 -18.64 6.37 -11.49
N ASN A 339 -19.52 5.98 -12.41
CA ASN A 339 -19.79 6.70 -13.67
C ASN A 339 -18.51 7.03 -14.46
N GLY A 340 -17.57 6.08 -14.48
CA GLY A 340 -16.31 6.16 -15.19
C GLY A 340 -15.28 7.09 -14.56
N ARG A 341 -15.45 7.50 -13.30
CA ARG A 341 -14.59 8.47 -12.61
C ARG A 341 -14.23 8.00 -11.20
N ILE A 342 -13.06 8.41 -10.71
CA ILE A 342 -12.61 8.16 -9.35
C ILE A 342 -13.39 9.08 -8.39
N HIS A 343 -14.08 8.47 -7.44
CA HIS A 343 -14.87 9.13 -6.40
C HIS A 343 -14.20 9.10 -5.03
N GLU A 344 -13.40 8.06 -4.77
CA GLU A 344 -12.54 7.97 -3.59
C GLU A 344 -11.15 7.54 -4.06
N ASP A 345 -10.12 8.18 -3.52
CA ASP A 345 -8.71 7.88 -3.81
C ASP A 345 -7.93 7.76 -2.51
N VAL A 346 -7.46 6.56 -2.19
CA VAL A 346 -6.50 6.35 -1.10
C VAL A 346 -5.19 5.91 -1.71
N THR A 347 -4.22 6.82 -1.77
CA THR A 347 -2.90 6.58 -2.35
C THR A 347 -1.83 6.69 -1.27
N ILE A 348 -1.10 5.60 -1.01
CA ILE A 348 -0.14 5.51 0.09
C ILE A 348 1.22 5.04 -0.42
N TRP A 349 2.27 5.76 -0.01
CA TRP A 349 3.66 5.33 0.01
C TRP A 349 4.27 5.78 1.34
N ASP A 350 5.46 5.27 1.66
CA ASP A 350 6.22 5.72 2.82
C ASP A 350 7.01 7.00 2.50
N ASP A 351 6.37 8.16 2.72
CA ASP A 351 6.97 9.47 2.45
C ASP A 351 8.19 9.77 3.35
N VAL A 352 8.28 9.15 4.53
CA VAL A 352 9.44 9.30 5.43
C VAL A 352 10.66 8.61 4.82
N ALA A 353 10.50 7.38 4.32
CA ALA A 353 11.59 6.66 3.67
C ALA A 353 12.01 7.30 2.33
N VAL A 354 11.08 7.87 1.55
CA VAL A 354 11.42 8.64 0.35
C VAL A 354 12.26 9.87 0.71
N ARG A 355 11.84 10.65 1.73
CA ARG A 355 12.62 11.80 2.22
C ARG A 355 13.98 11.35 2.76
N ARG A 356 14.05 10.21 3.47
CA ARG A 356 15.29 9.63 3.98
C ARG A 356 16.28 9.28 2.87
N MET A 357 15.83 8.75 1.73
CA MET A 357 16.68 8.57 0.53
C MET A 357 17.25 9.91 0.04
N ILE A 358 16.41 10.94 -0.05
CA ILE A 358 16.81 12.28 -0.53
C ILE A 358 17.80 12.93 0.43
N GLU A 359 17.57 12.84 1.74
CA GLU A 359 18.45 13.39 2.77
C GLU A 359 19.80 12.66 2.82
N ASN A 360 19.83 11.35 2.57
CA ASN A 360 21.08 10.60 2.50
C ASN A 360 22.03 11.17 1.43
N ALA A 361 21.50 11.61 0.28
CA ALA A 361 22.29 12.27 -0.77
C ALA A 361 22.80 13.68 -0.40
N ARG A 362 22.31 14.28 0.68
CA ARG A 362 22.78 15.60 1.19
C ARG A 362 23.92 15.47 2.19
N LEU A 363 24.12 14.28 2.76
CA LEU A 363 25.15 13.98 3.76
C LEU A 363 26.46 13.60 3.08
#